data_AF-A0A7S3WWG2-F1
#
_entry.id   AF-A0A7S3WWG2-F1
#
_cell.length_a   1.000
_cell.length_b   1.000
_cell.length_c   1.000
_cell.angle_alpha   90.00
_cell.angle_beta   90.00
_cell.angle_gamma   90.00
#
_symmetry.space_group_name_H-M   'P 1'
#
loop_
_entity.id
_entity.type
_entity.pdbx_description
1 polymer ?
#
loop_
_entity_poly.entity_id
_entity_poly.type
_entity_poly.pdbx_seq_one_letter_code
_entity_poly.pdbx_strand_id
1 'polypeptide(L)'
;PLKKPKFIKVSKLTPEMRGVNLIVKVVKVSEVSEGLSEAVCGDDKGVVTFRVRGDQVKTCTVGTTLRVQNARTLMFNGFIRCEVDKWGVMAPATEESPGGKPEFEVDESNDLSAVEYELAEA
;
A
#
# COMPACT_ATOMS: atom_id res chain seq x y z
N PRO A 1 16.21 -22.64 -1.69
CA PRO A 1 16.59 -21.71 -2.78
C PRO A 1 15.99 -20.31 -2.55
N LEU A 2 16.85 -19.29 -2.38
CA LEU A 2 16.43 -17.91 -2.18
C LEU A 2 15.86 -17.35 -3.49
N LYS A 3 14.61 -16.87 -3.48
CA LYS A 3 13.97 -16.21 -4.63
C LYS A 3 13.95 -14.70 -4.39
N LYS A 4 14.26 -13.92 -5.42
CA LYS A 4 14.14 -12.46 -5.37
C LYS A 4 12.67 -12.06 -5.08
N PRO A 5 12.43 -11.06 -4.24
CA PRO A 5 11.08 -10.57 -3.98
C PRO A 5 10.47 -10.03 -5.28
N LYS A 6 9.19 -10.34 -5.52
CA LYS A 6 8.44 -9.85 -6.67
C LYS A 6 7.54 -8.71 -6.21
N PHE A 7 7.68 -7.57 -6.88
CA PHE A 7 6.82 -6.41 -6.69
C PHE A 7 5.69 -6.46 -7.71
N ILE A 8 4.47 -6.26 -7.24
CA ILE A 8 3.28 -6.17 -8.09
C ILE A 8 2.84 -4.71 -8.21
N LYS A 9 1.89 -4.45 -9.11
CA LYS A 9 1.26 -3.15 -9.27
C LYS A 9 0.00 -3.04 -8.43
N VAL A 10 -0.37 -1.83 -8.07
CA VAL A 10 -1.56 -1.53 -7.25
C VAL A 10 -2.84 -2.06 -7.91
N SER A 11 -2.96 -1.99 -9.24
CA SER A 11 -4.09 -2.55 -9.99
C SER A 11 -4.29 -4.07 -9.90
N LYS A 12 -3.30 -4.81 -9.36
CA LYS A 12 -3.38 -6.28 -9.19
C LYS A 12 -3.80 -6.70 -7.78
N LEU A 13 -4.08 -5.74 -6.91
CA LEU A 13 -4.58 -6.02 -5.58
C LEU A 13 -5.98 -6.61 -5.66
N THR A 14 -6.19 -7.70 -4.94
CA THR A 14 -7.51 -8.30 -4.73
C THR A 14 -7.89 -8.19 -3.26
N PRO A 15 -9.18 -8.32 -2.91
CA PRO A 15 -9.59 -8.53 -1.52
C PRO A 15 -8.79 -9.67 -0.86
N GLU A 16 -8.48 -9.50 0.43
CA GLU A 16 -7.86 -10.52 1.31
C GLU A 16 -6.52 -11.13 0.85
N MET A 17 -5.82 -10.46 -0.06
CA MET A 17 -4.49 -10.82 -0.55
C MET A 17 -3.43 -10.69 0.54
N ARG A 18 -2.46 -11.61 0.57
CA ARG A 18 -1.35 -11.62 1.55
C ARG A 18 0.00 -11.73 0.85
N GLY A 19 1.07 -11.33 1.55
CA GLY A 19 2.44 -11.44 1.03
C GLY A 19 2.72 -10.47 -0.12
N VAL A 20 2.03 -9.33 -0.11
CA VAL A 20 2.06 -8.35 -1.18
C VAL A 20 3.27 -7.43 -1.03
N ASN A 21 4.04 -7.27 -2.11
CA ASN A 21 5.14 -6.30 -2.16
C ASN A 21 4.83 -5.25 -3.21
N LEU A 22 4.95 -3.97 -2.84
CA LEU A 22 4.61 -2.82 -3.66
C LEU A 22 5.71 -1.76 -3.55
N ILE A 23 5.86 -1.00 -4.62
CA ILE A 23 6.56 0.28 -4.59
C ILE A 23 5.51 1.35 -4.87
N VAL A 24 5.24 2.19 -3.89
CA VAL A 24 4.14 3.17 -3.96
C VAL A 24 4.60 4.53 -3.48
N LYS A 25 4.07 5.59 -4.07
CA LYS A 25 4.32 6.96 -3.63
C LYS A 25 3.17 7.45 -2.77
N VAL A 26 3.49 8.12 -1.67
CA VAL A 26 2.48 8.69 -0.77
C VAL A 26 1.86 9.92 -1.41
N VAL A 27 0.54 9.93 -1.55
CA VAL A 27 -0.23 11.05 -2.11
C VAL A 27 -0.81 11.89 -0.99
N LYS A 28 -1.42 11.24 0.01
CA LYS A 28 -2.13 11.93 1.10
C LYS A 28 -2.02 11.14 2.39
N VAL A 29 -1.97 11.84 3.52
CA VAL A 29 -2.08 11.24 4.85
C VAL A 29 -3.12 12.00 5.65
N SER A 30 -4.02 11.26 6.29
CA SER A 30 -5.07 11.79 7.16
C SER A 30 -5.18 10.98 8.43
N GLU A 31 -5.24 11.65 9.57
CA GLU A 31 -5.52 11.01 10.85
C GLU A 31 -7.00 10.60 10.92
N VAL A 32 -7.26 9.37 11.34
CA VAL A 32 -8.63 8.83 11.48
C VAL A 32 -9.05 8.77 12.94
N SER A 33 -8.13 8.35 13.81
CA SER A 33 -8.32 8.33 15.26
C SER A 33 -6.96 8.36 15.95
N GLU A 34 -6.93 8.57 17.27
CA GLU A 34 -5.69 8.53 18.03
C GLU A 34 -4.90 7.24 17.76
N GLY A 35 -3.70 7.38 17.18
CA GLY A 35 -2.81 6.27 16.85
C GLY A 35 -3.12 5.50 15.56
N LEU A 36 -4.10 5.94 14.76
CA LEU A 36 -4.43 5.37 13.45
C LEU A 36 -4.55 6.48 12.39
N SER A 37 -3.77 6.35 11.33
CA SER A 37 -3.88 7.23 10.16
C SER A 37 -4.12 6.40 8.91
N GLU A 38 -4.77 7.02 7.93
CA GLU A 38 -4.90 6.50 6.58
C GLU A 38 -3.93 7.25 5.66
N ALA A 39 -3.14 6.48 4.90
CA ALA A 39 -2.21 6.99 3.90
C ALA A 39 -2.64 6.48 2.53
N VAL A 40 -3.03 7.40 1.65
CA VAL A 40 -3.29 7.09 0.25
C VAL A 40 -1.95 6.99 -0.46
N CYS A 41 -1.65 5.81 -0.99
CA CYS A 41 -0.40 5.52 -1.68
C CYS A 41 -0.70 4.87 -3.02
N GLY A 42 0.04 5.20 -4.07
CA GLY A 42 -0.21 4.64 -5.40
C GLY A 42 1.01 4.47 -6.27
N ASP A 43 0.81 3.82 -7.41
CA ASP A 43 1.76 3.71 -8.49
C ASP A 43 1.16 4.24 -9.81
N ASP A 44 1.83 3.99 -10.93
CA ASP A 44 1.37 4.36 -12.28
C ASP A 44 0.11 3.61 -12.76
N LYS A 45 -0.50 2.77 -11.92
CA LYS A 45 -1.68 1.97 -12.22
C LYS A 45 -2.82 2.15 -11.22
N GLY A 46 -2.66 2.98 -10.19
CA GLY A 46 -3.73 3.31 -9.27
C GLY A 46 -3.26 3.67 -7.88
N VAL A 47 -4.21 4.02 -7.03
CA VAL A 47 -4.02 4.30 -5.61
C VAL A 47 -4.76 3.29 -4.73
N VAL A 48 -4.22 3.09 -3.53
CA VAL A 48 -4.84 2.28 -2.47
C VAL A 48 -4.59 2.94 -1.12
N THR A 49 -5.56 2.83 -0.24
CA THR A 49 -5.49 3.38 1.12
C THR A 49 -4.85 2.38 2.07
N PHE A 50 -3.74 2.79 2.67
CA PHE A 50 -3.06 2.06 3.74
C PHE A 50 -3.56 2.52 5.10
N ARG A 51 -3.81 1.57 5.99
CA ARG A 51 -3.96 1.84 7.42
C ARG A 51 -2.61 1.73 8.10
N VAL A 52 -2.13 2.84 8.63
CA VAL A 52 -0.80 2.96 9.22
C VAL A 52 -0.88 3.39 10.69
N ARG A 53 0.02 2.85 11.51
CA ARG A 53 0.05 3.09 12.96
C ARG A 53 1.48 3.35 13.44
N GLY A 54 1.59 4.08 14.55
CA GLY A 54 2.88 4.32 15.22
C GLY A 54 3.93 4.91 14.27
N ASP A 55 5.12 4.28 14.22
CA ASP A 55 6.24 4.78 13.41
C ASP A 55 6.02 4.71 11.89
N GLN A 56 5.05 3.92 11.42
CA GLN A 56 4.68 3.90 10.00
C GLN A 56 4.10 5.25 9.56
N VAL A 57 3.38 5.95 10.45
CA VAL A 57 2.81 7.28 10.17
C VAL A 57 3.92 8.27 9.84
N LYS A 58 5.02 8.25 10.61
CA LYS A 58 6.20 9.10 10.39
C LYS A 58 6.89 8.80 9.06
N THR A 59 6.82 7.55 8.63
CA THR A 59 7.40 7.10 7.35
C THR A 59 6.55 7.53 6.15
N CYS A 60 5.25 7.73 6.34
CA CYS A 60 4.32 8.17 5.29
C CYS A 60 4.40 9.69 5.08
N THR A 61 5.51 10.19 4.53
CA THR A 61 5.61 11.59 4.13
C THR A 61 5.12 11.76 2.69
N VAL A 62 4.19 12.68 2.45
CA VAL A 62 3.65 12.98 1.11
C VAL A 62 4.78 13.24 0.11
N GLY A 63 4.65 12.66 -1.09
CA GLY A 63 5.65 12.72 -2.15
C GLY A 63 6.77 11.68 -2.05
N THR A 64 6.90 11.00 -0.92
CA THR A 64 7.93 9.95 -0.74
C THR A 64 7.52 8.65 -1.42
N THR A 65 8.44 8.05 -2.16
CA THR A 65 8.31 6.67 -2.65
C THR A 65 8.68 5.70 -1.54
N LEU A 66 7.75 4.81 -1.21
CA LEU A 66 7.87 3.79 -0.19
C LEU A 66 8.03 2.41 -0.83
N ARG A 67 8.90 1.62 -0.23
CA ARG A 67 8.97 0.17 -0.41
C ARG A 67 8.13 -0.49 0.65
N VAL A 68 7.10 -1.20 0.20
CA VAL A 68 6.21 -2.01 1.01
C VAL A 68 6.46 -3.48 0.73
N GLN A 69 6.65 -4.30 1.77
CA GLN A 69 6.85 -5.73 1.62
C GLN A 69 6.03 -6.50 2.65
N ASN A 70 5.57 -7.68 2.23
CA ASN A 70 4.72 -8.57 3.02
C ASN A 70 3.49 -7.84 3.62
N ALA A 71 2.89 -6.95 2.83
CA ALA A 71 1.61 -6.34 3.15
C ALA A 71 0.46 -7.32 2.91
N ARG A 72 -0.70 -6.98 3.45
CA ARG A 72 -1.96 -7.66 3.18
C ARG A 72 -3.05 -6.64 2.82
N THR A 73 -3.98 -7.04 1.98
CA THR A 73 -5.23 -6.33 1.80
C THR A 73 -6.28 -6.93 2.72
N LEU A 74 -7.15 -6.07 3.24
CA LEU A 74 -8.26 -6.41 4.13
C LEU A 74 -9.49 -5.65 3.67
N MET A 75 -10.66 -6.23 3.90
CA MET A 75 -11.91 -5.55 3.66
C MET A 75 -12.30 -4.73 4.88
N PHE A 76 -12.62 -3.45 4.67
CA PHE A 76 -13.14 -2.57 5.69
C PHE A 76 -14.36 -1.84 5.13
N ASN A 77 -15.54 -2.13 5.70
CA ASN A 77 -16.84 -1.59 5.26
C ASN A 77 -17.08 -1.74 3.74
N GLY A 78 -16.75 -2.89 3.15
CA GLY A 78 -16.91 -3.11 1.70
C GLY A 78 -15.77 -2.58 0.83
N PHE A 79 -14.78 -1.89 1.39
CA PHE A 79 -13.66 -1.33 0.63
C PHE A 79 -12.33 -2.00 0.96
N ILE A 80 -11.42 -2.06 -0.01
CA ILE A 80 -10.06 -2.56 0.22
C ILE A 80 -9.28 -1.54 1.06
N ARG A 81 -8.57 -2.05 2.06
CA ARG A 81 -7.52 -1.34 2.81
C ARG A 81 -6.26 -2.20 2.85
N CYS A 82 -5.10 -1.57 2.70
CA CYS A 82 -3.81 -2.23 2.86
C CYS A 82 -3.28 -2.06 4.29
N GLU A 83 -2.70 -3.13 4.84
CA GLU A 83 -2.01 -3.10 6.13
C GLU A 83 -0.63 -3.76 6.02
N VAL A 84 0.32 -3.21 6.78
CA VAL A 84 1.65 -3.78 6.95
C VAL A 84 1.79 -4.18 8.42
N ASP A 85 1.90 -5.48 8.67
CA ASP A 85 2.05 -6.01 10.03
C ASP A 85 3.50 -5.92 10.52
N LYS A 86 3.76 -6.44 11.73
CA LYS A 86 5.09 -6.43 12.36
C LYS A 86 6.17 -7.24 11.62
N TRP A 87 5.76 -8.11 10.69
CA TRP A 87 6.66 -8.91 9.85
C TRP A 87 6.83 -8.31 8.45
N GLY A 88 6.00 -7.32 8.12
CA GLY A 88 6.11 -6.52 6.93
C GLY A 88 7.12 -5.38 7.07
N VAL A 89 7.41 -4.76 5.93
CA VAL A 89 8.31 -3.62 5.86
C VAL A 89 7.57 -2.48 5.16
N MET A 90 7.61 -1.30 5.77
CA MET A 90 7.20 -0.04 5.16
C MET A 90 8.31 0.97 5.42
N ALA A 91 9.06 1.32 4.38
CA ALA A 91 10.24 2.18 4.49
C ALA A 91 10.43 2.99 3.21
N PRO A 92 11.15 4.12 3.24
CA PRO A 92 11.51 4.84 2.02
C PRO A 92 12.26 3.94 1.05
N ALA A 93 11.89 4.02 -0.23
CA ALA A 93 12.57 3.29 -1.29
C ALA A 93 13.93 3.94 -1.59
N THR A 94 14.99 3.13 -1.66
CA THR A 94 16.34 3.53 -2.07
C THR A 94 16.75 2.75 -3.31
N GLU A 95 17.75 3.23 -4.05
CA GLU A 95 18.25 2.52 -5.25
C GLU A 95 18.77 1.12 -4.92
N GLU A 96 19.36 0.94 -3.74
CA GLU A 96 19.88 -0.34 -3.25
C GLU A 96 18.78 -1.27 -2.70
N SER A 97 17.59 -0.73 -2.43
CA SER A 97 16.50 -1.52 -1.87
C SER A 97 15.90 -2.47 -2.92
N PRO A 98 15.42 -3.65 -2.52
CA PRO A 98 14.60 -4.50 -3.38
C PRO A 98 13.46 -3.71 -4.05
N GLY A 99 13.41 -3.75 -5.38
CA GLY A 99 12.46 -2.97 -6.18
C GLY A 99 12.98 -1.59 -6.63
N GLY A 100 14.11 -1.14 -6.08
CA GLY A 100 14.73 0.15 -6.40
C GLY A 100 13.87 1.35 -5.98
N LYS A 101 14.22 2.52 -6.51
CA LYS A 101 13.43 3.76 -6.39
C LYS A 101 13.00 4.23 -7.78
N PRO A 102 12.04 3.56 -8.44
CA PRO A 102 11.55 3.98 -9.73
C PRO A 102 10.87 5.35 -9.61
N GLU A 103 11.09 6.19 -10.61
CA GLU A 103 10.34 7.43 -10.81
C GLU A 103 9.09 7.13 -11.62
N PHE A 104 7.94 7.55 -11.09
CA PHE A 104 6.65 7.40 -11.74
C PHE A 104 5.70 8.50 -11.25
N GLU A 105 4.74 8.84 -12.09
CA GLU A 105 3.58 9.63 -11.73
C GLU A 105 2.49 8.68 -11.22
N VAL A 106 1.79 9.09 -10.16
CA VAL A 106 0.75 8.27 -9.55
C VAL A 106 -0.53 8.48 -10.33
N ASP A 107 -1.17 7.37 -10.72
CA ASP A 107 -2.51 7.43 -11.30
C ASP A 107 -3.56 7.52 -10.18
N GLU A 108 -3.96 8.74 -9.83
CA GLU A 108 -4.99 9.01 -8.83
C GLU A 108 -6.42 8.75 -9.36
N SER A 109 -6.61 8.50 -10.66
CA SER A 109 -7.93 8.24 -11.25
C SER A 109 -8.48 6.86 -10.94
N ASN A 110 -7.59 5.90 -10.63
CA ASN A 110 -7.94 4.53 -10.32
C ASN A 110 -7.74 4.22 -8.83
N ASP A 111 -8.76 4.51 -8.02
CA ASP A 111 -8.74 4.24 -6.58
C ASP A 111 -9.40 2.89 -6.24
N LEU A 112 -8.57 1.88 -5.95
CA LEU A 112 -9.06 0.55 -5.53
C LEU A 112 -9.75 0.56 -4.16
N SER A 113 -9.47 1.59 -3.35
CA SER A 113 -10.07 1.79 -2.04
C SER A 113 -11.39 2.56 -2.08
N ALA A 114 -11.79 3.05 -3.26
CA ALA A 114 -13.12 3.61 -3.54
C ALA A 114 -14.06 2.60 -4.21
N VAL A 115 -13.54 1.44 -4.65
CA VAL A 115 -14.36 0.35 -5.19
C VAL A 115 -14.98 -0.45 -4.05
N GLU A 116 -16.31 -0.52 -4.05
CA GLU A 116 -17.08 -1.36 -3.14
C GLU A 116 -17.15 -2.79 -3.66
N TYR A 117 -16.86 -3.75 -2.78
CA TYR A 117 -16.93 -5.17 -3.05
C TYR A 117 -18.02 -5.80 -2.18
N GLU A 118 -18.86 -6.62 -2.82
CA GLU A 118 -19.83 -7.45 -2.13
C GLU A 118 -19.27 -8.85 -1.90
N LEU A 119 -19.67 -9.48 -0.80
CA LEU A 119 -19.40 -10.88 -0.57
C LEU A 119 -20.33 -11.70 -1.47
N ALA A 120 -19.80 -12.28 -2.55
CA ALA A 120 -20.58 -13.20 -3.36
C ALA A 120 -20.81 -14.50 -2.55
N GLU A 121 -22.07 -14.78 -2.19
CA GLU A 121 -22.46 -16.10 -1.72
C GLU A 121 -22.25 -17.10 -2.86
N ALA A 122 -21.44 -18.13 -2.62
CA ALA A 122 -21.20 -19.22 -3.56
C ALA A 122 -22.27 -20.30 -3.44
#